data_AF-A0A2W2DCR2-F1
#
_entry.id   AF-A0A2W2DCR2-F1
#
_cell.length_a   1.000
_cell.length_b   1.000
_cell.length_c   1.000
_cell.angle_alpha   90.00
_cell.angle_beta   90.00
_cell.angle_gamma   90.00
#
_symmetry.space_group_name_H-M   'P 1'
#
loop_
_entity.id
_entity.type
_entity.pdbx_description
1 polymer ?
#
loop_
_entity_poly.entity_id
_entity_poly.type
_entity_poly.pdbx_seq_one_letter_code
_entity_poly.pdbx_strand_id
1 'polypeptide(L)'
;MLAAIVYVATTGYAWRQLPPVFGASWQTVHRRFTDWSAARVWAKLHRILLDKLAARDQLDWSRCAIDSLSVRAAKGGTLTGPNPVDRGKNRSKIHLITERTGLPLAVAINAANTHDSLALKPLIRSIPPIRSRRGPQRRRPAKLHGDKGYDYPHLRAFLRSRGIIPHLTRRGIKSSRRLGRHRWVVERTASWLAGCRRLHRRYERRADHFASFVAIAAALISYRRLTK
;
A
#
# COMPACT_ATOMS: atom_id res chain seq x y z
N MET A 1 22.02 8.56 -5.35
CA MET A 1 21.26 7.30 -5.56
C MET A 1 19.83 7.35 -5.03
N LEU A 2 19.58 7.44 -3.71
CA LEU A 2 18.21 7.46 -3.16
C LEU A 2 17.37 8.63 -3.71
N ALA A 3 17.92 9.84 -3.73
CA ALA A 3 17.24 11.03 -4.27
C ALA A 3 16.78 10.84 -5.73
N ALA A 4 17.62 10.24 -6.57
CA ALA A 4 17.28 9.94 -7.97
C ALA A 4 16.11 8.94 -8.10
N ILE A 5 16.08 7.91 -7.26
CA ILE A 5 14.99 6.92 -7.24
C ILE A 5 13.68 7.57 -6.77
N VAL A 6 13.75 8.36 -5.69
CA VAL A 6 12.59 9.10 -5.18
C VAL A 6 12.08 10.09 -6.23
N TYR A 7 12.98 10.78 -6.94
CA TYR A 7 12.62 11.65 -8.05
C TYR A 7 11.84 10.90 -9.14
N VAL A 8 12.32 9.74 -9.59
CA VAL A 8 11.60 8.91 -10.57
C VAL A 8 10.23 8.46 -10.04
N ALA A 9 10.14 8.10 -8.75
CA ALA A 9 8.90 7.67 -8.12
C ALA A 9 7.84 8.80 -8.05
N THR A 10 8.26 10.03 -7.71
CA THR A 10 7.36 11.16 -7.52
C THR A 10 6.97 11.82 -8.85
N THR A 11 7.91 11.97 -9.77
CA THR A 11 7.69 12.65 -11.06
C THR A 11 7.12 11.73 -12.13
N GLY A 12 7.39 10.43 -12.07
CA GLY A 12 6.95 9.44 -13.05
C GLY A 12 7.83 9.33 -14.29
N TYR A 13 8.89 10.14 -14.42
CA TYR A 13 9.78 10.14 -15.60
C TYR A 13 10.34 8.76 -15.93
N ALA A 14 10.54 8.48 -17.21
CA ALA A 14 11.24 7.27 -17.62
C ALA A 14 12.67 7.27 -17.03
N TRP A 15 13.20 6.09 -16.68
CA TRP A 15 14.56 5.98 -16.14
C TRP A 15 15.60 6.70 -17.01
N ARG A 16 15.48 6.58 -18.34
CA ARG A 16 16.37 7.23 -19.31
C ARG A 16 16.33 8.76 -19.29
N GLN A 17 15.28 9.35 -18.73
CA GLN A 17 15.10 10.81 -18.59
C GLN A 17 15.55 11.30 -17.22
N LEU A 18 16.35 10.51 -16.48
CA LEU A 18 16.91 10.94 -15.21
C LEU A 18 17.82 12.16 -15.43
N PRO A 19 17.58 13.30 -14.75
CA PRO A 19 18.40 14.49 -14.91
C PRO A 19 19.87 14.27 -14.53
N PRO A 20 20.83 14.88 -15.26
CA PRO A 20 22.26 14.76 -14.96
C PRO A 20 22.66 15.24 -13.55
N VAL A 21 21.90 16.15 -12.94
CA VAL A 21 22.16 16.72 -11.59
C VAL A 21 22.33 15.66 -10.49
N PHE A 22 21.82 14.44 -10.69
CA PHE A 22 21.99 13.35 -9.74
C PHE A 22 23.38 12.71 -9.76
N GLY A 23 24.26 13.09 -10.70
CA GLY A 23 25.66 12.66 -10.78
C GLY A 23 25.86 11.17 -11.11
N ALA A 24 24.80 10.41 -11.32
CA ALA A 24 24.84 8.98 -11.62
C ALA A 24 24.03 8.68 -12.88
N SER A 25 24.57 7.81 -13.74
CA SER A 25 23.87 7.34 -14.93
C SER A 25 22.57 6.61 -14.56
N TRP A 26 21.56 6.70 -15.43
CA TRP A 26 20.27 6.06 -15.15
C TRP A 26 20.39 4.54 -14.99
N GLN A 27 21.32 3.89 -15.69
CA GLN A 27 21.59 2.46 -15.57
C GLN A 27 22.05 2.10 -14.16
N THR A 28 22.94 2.92 -13.60
CA THR A 28 23.47 2.74 -12.24
C THR A 28 22.36 2.90 -11.21
N VAL A 29 21.53 3.93 -11.35
CA VAL A 29 20.37 4.17 -10.48
C VAL A 29 19.35 3.04 -10.58
N HIS A 30 19.03 2.59 -11.79
CA HIS A 30 18.09 1.49 -12.01
C HIS A 30 18.61 0.17 -11.44
N ARG A 31 19.89 -0.17 -11.65
CA ARG A 31 20.51 -1.38 -11.08
C ARG A 31 20.40 -1.36 -9.56
N ARG A 32 20.76 -0.24 -8.93
CA ARG A 32 20.62 -0.08 -7.48
C ARG A 32 19.18 -0.20 -7.01
N PHE A 33 18.23 0.37 -7.74
CA PHE A 33 16.80 0.22 -7.44
C PHE A 33 16.38 -1.25 -7.49
N THR A 34 16.83 -2.00 -8.51
CA THR A 34 16.58 -3.44 -8.62
C THR A 34 17.17 -4.21 -7.43
N ASP A 35 18.44 -3.98 -7.08
CA ASP A 35 19.11 -4.65 -5.95
C ASP A 35 18.37 -4.38 -4.64
N TRP A 36 18.00 -3.12 -4.40
CA TRP A 36 17.26 -2.70 -3.20
C TRP A 36 15.82 -3.26 -3.17
N SER A 37 15.19 -3.40 -4.33
CA SER A 37 13.88 -4.03 -4.47
C SER A 37 13.94 -5.51 -4.09
N ALA A 38 14.94 -6.23 -4.60
CA ALA A 38 15.19 -7.64 -4.26
C ALA A 38 15.50 -7.81 -2.76
N ALA A 39 16.33 -6.93 -2.19
CA ALA A 39 16.68 -6.93 -0.77
C ALA A 39 15.59 -6.36 0.18
N ARG A 40 14.40 -6.02 -0.36
CA ARG A 40 13.24 -5.46 0.35
C ARG A 40 13.56 -4.18 1.15
N VAL A 41 14.53 -3.39 0.70
CA VAL A 41 14.98 -2.15 1.36
C VAL A 41 13.81 -1.17 1.56
N TRP A 42 12.92 -1.06 0.58
CA TRP A 42 11.77 -0.15 0.65
C TRP A 42 10.75 -0.52 1.73
N ALA A 43 10.49 -1.82 1.91
CA ALA A 43 9.63 -2.30 2.99
C ALA A 43 10.29 -2.07 4.37
N LYS A 44 11.61 -2.27 4.47
CA LYS A 44 12.38 -1.97 5.68
C LYS A 44 12.36 -0.47 6.02
N LEU A 45 12.57 0.40 5.01
CA LEU A 45 12.49 1.85 5.15
C LEU A 45 11.11 2.29 5.66
N HIS A 46 10.04 1.77 5.04
CA HIS A 46 8.68 2.07 5.46
C HIS A 46 8.45 1.69 6.93
N ARG A 47 8.89 0.49 7.34
CA ARG A 47 8.83 0.05 8.74
C ARG A 47 9.60 0.98 9.69
N ILE A 48 10.81 1.40 9.34
CA ILE A 48 11.61 2.31 10.17
C ILE A 48 10.87 3.64 10.39
N LEU A 49 10.20 4.16 9.36
CA LEU A 49 9.41 5.38 9.48
C LEU A 49 8.19 5.18 10.39
N LEU A 50 7.51 4.04 10.26
CA LEU A 50 6.42 3.67 11.16
C LEU A 50 6.89 3.53 12.62
N ASP A 51 8.06 2.92 12.85
CA ASP A 51 8.66 2.82 14.19
C ASP A 51 8.96 4.20 14.78
N LYS A 52 9.46 5.15 13.97
CA LYS A 52 9.70 6.54 14.39
C LYS A 52 8.40 7.27 14.73
N LEU A 53 7.35 7.09 13.92
CA LEU A 53 6.02 7.66 14.18
C LEU A 53 5.42 7.09 15.47
N ALA A 54 5.57 5.78 15.69
CA ALA A 54 5.06 5.10 16.87
C ALA A 54 5.78 5.52 18.16
N ALA A 55 7.09 5.77 18.09
CA ALA A 55 7.86 6.31 19.22
C ALA A 55 7.36 7.70 19.65
N ARG A 56 6.74 8.45 18.74
CA ARG A 56 6.10 9.76 18.99
C ARG A 56 4.60 9.68 19.30
N ASP A 57 4.07 8.48 19.52
CA ASP A 57 2.64 8.22 19.75
C ASP A 57 1.72 8.69 18.60
N GLN A 58 2.24 8.73 17.37
CA GLN A 58 1.52 9.22 16.20
C GLN A 58 0.82 8.11 15.39
N LEU A 59 0.70 6.89 15.93
CA LEU A 59 -0.03 5.79 15.31
C LEU A 59 -1.26 5.40 16.12
N ASP A 60 -2.45 5.54 15.53
CA ASP A 60 -3.71 5.13 16.16
C ASP A 60 -4.14 3.72 15.72
N TRP A 61 -3.91 2.74 16.61
CA TRP A 61 -4.27 1.34 16.41
C TRP A 61 -5.74 1.00 16.72
N SER A 62 -6.53 1.96 17.23
CA SER A 62 -7.93 1.73 17.61
C SER A 62 -8.79 1.29 16.43
N ARG A 63 -8.41 1.72 15.22
CA ARG A 63 -9.11 1.42 13.98
C ARG A 63 -8.14 1.46 12.80
N CYS A 64 -8.29 0.49 11.92
CA CYS A 64 -7.69 0.53 10.58
C CYS A 64 -8.75 0.34 9.51
N ALA A 65 -8.45 0.79 8.29
CA ALA A 65 -9.28 0.60 7.11
C ALA A 65 -8.48 -0.11 6.01
N ILE A 66 -9.12 -1.09 5.35
CA ILE A 66 -8.60 -1.80 4.19
C ILE A 66 -9.37 -1.38 2.94
N ASP A 67 -8.63 -1.11 1.86
CA ASP A 67 -9.20 -0.91 0.53
C ASP A 67 -8.21 -1.33 -0.55
N SER A 68 -8.67 -1.27 -1.80
CA SER A 68 -7.82 -1.48 -2.96
C SER A 68 -8.06 -0.43 -4.04
N LEU A 69 -7.04 -0.16 -4.85
CA LEU A 69 -7.14 0.63 -6.06
C LEU A 69 -6.53 -0.12 -7.25
N SER A 70 -7.05 0.13 -8.45
CA SER A 70 -6.60 -0.53 -9.67
C SER A 70 -5.85 0.43 -10.58
N VAL A 71 -4.61 0.08 -10.93
CA VAL A 71 -3.72 0.85 -11.82
C VAL A 71 -3.59 0.14 -13.17
N ARG A 72 -3.66 0.89 -14.26
CA ARG A 72 -3.44 0.34 -15.61
C ARG A 72 -2.00 -0.11 -15.80
N ALA A 73 -1.80 -1.35 -16.25
CA ALA A 73 -0.49 -1.91 -16.53
C ALA A 73 -0.19 -1.84 -18.04
N ALA A 74 0.46 -0.76 -18.45
CA ALA A 74 0.67 -0.42 -19.86
C ALA A 74 1.48 -1.46 -20.62
N LYS A 75 2.44 -2.11 -19.93
CA LYS A 75 3.35 -3.11 -20.52
C LYS A 75 3.04 -4.55 -20.10
N GLY A 76 1.91 -4.78 -19.42
CA GLY A 76 1.58 -6.07 -18.81
C GLY A 76 2.62 -6.52 -17.77
N GLY A 77 2.87 -7.82 -17.70
CA GLY A 77 3.86 -8.45 -16.82
C GLY A 77 3.26 -9.24 -15.67
N THR A 78 4.08 -9.66 -14.72
CA THR A 78 3.64 -10.51 -13.59
C THR A 78 2.70 -9.74 -12.65
N LEU A 79 1.73 -10.44 -12.05
CA LEU A 79 0.66 -9.83 -11.25
C LEU A 79 -0.10 -8.72 -12.00
N THR A 80 -0.38 -8.96 -13.28
CA THR A 80 -1.34 -8.18 -14.07
C THR A 80 -2.44 -9.12 -14.54
N GLY A 81 -3.65 -8.59 -14.72
CA GLY A 81 -4.77 -9.38 -15.22
C GLY A 81 -5.82 -8.50 -15.88
N PRO A 82 -6.70 -9.09 -16.70
CA PRO A 82 -7.77 -8.37 -17.37
C PRO A 82 -8.72 -7.80 -16.33
N ASN A 83 -9.04 -6.51 -16.46
CA ASN A 83 -10.06 -5.90 -15.61
C ASN A 83 -11.45 -6.06 -16.27
N PRO A 84 -12.41 -6.74 -15.62
CA PRO A 84 -13.74 -6.96 -16.18
C PRO A 84 -14.49 -5.67 -16.49
N VAL A 85 -14.20 -4.57 -15.78
CA VAL A 85 -14.88 -3.27 -15.97
C VAL A 85 -14.18 -2.31 -16.94
N ASP A 86 -13.05 -2.70 -17.54
CA ASP A 86 -12.28 -1.85 -18.47
C ASP A 86 -11.91 -2.62 -19.75
N ARG A 87 -12.90 -3.31 -20.32
CA ARG A 87 -12.78 -4.05 -21.60
C ARG A 87 -11.60 -5.03 -21.62
N GLY A 88 -11.31 -5.69 -20.50
CA GLY A 88 -10.23 -6.67 -20.40
C GLY A 88 -8.80 -6.09 -20.39
N LYS A 89 -8.62 -4.77 -20.28
CA LYS A 89 -7.27 -4.18 -20.21
C LYS A 89 -6.50 -4.70 -18.99
N ASN A 90 -5.21 -4.96 -19.18
CA ASN A 90 -4.31 -5.39 -18.11
C ASN A 90 -4.16 -4.31 -17.04
N ARG A 91 -4.48 -4.68 -15.80
CA ARG A 91 -4.35 -3.84 -14.62
C ARG A 91 -3.69 -4.60 -13.46
N SER A 92 -3.20 -3.85 -12.49
CA SER A 92 -2.77 -4.36 -11.18
C SER A 92 -3.57 -3.69 -10.07
N LYS A 93 -3.91 -4.46 -9.05
CA LYS A 93 -4.51 -3.95 -7.82
C LYS A 93 -3.43 -3.67 -6.80
N ILE A 94 -3.52 -2.52 -6.16
CA ILE A 94 -2.78 -2.17 -4.95
C ILE A 94 -3.76 -2.29 -3.80
N HIS A 95 -3.44 -3.12 -2.81
CA HIS A 95 -4.19 -3.21 -1.56
C HIS A 95 -3.44 -2.45 -0.47
N LEU A 96 -4.18 -1.74 0.37
CA LEU A 96 -3.61 -0.96 1.47
C LEU A 96 -4.39 -1.16 2.76
N ILE A 97 -3.67 -1.24 3.88
CA ILE A 97 -4.22 -1.07 5.22
C ILE A 97 -3.70 0.25 5.75
N THR A 98 -4.60 1.08 6.23
CA THR A 98 -4.29 2.38 6.84
C THR A 98 -4.74 2.40 8.28
N GLU A 99 -3.99 3.07 9.14
CA GLU A 99 -4.48 3.43 10.47
C GLU A 99 -5.52 4.57 10.39
N ARG A 100 -6.12 4.91 11.53
CA ARG A 100 -7.27 5.82 11.61
C ARG A 100 -7.06 7.19 10.94
N THR A 101 -5.85 7.72 10.91
CA THR A 101 -5.54 9.04 10.32
C THR A 101 -5.10 8.97 8.86
N GLY A 102 -4.88 7.77 8.31
CA GLY A 102 -4.50 7.54 6.91
C GLY A 102 -3.03 7.18 6.70
N LEU A 103 -2.26 6.88 7.74
CA LEU A 103 -0.91 6.34 7.54
C LEU A 103 -1.00 4.89 7.03
N PRO A 104 -0.35 4.57 5.90
CA PRO A 104 -0.32 3.21 5.40
C PRO A 104 0.50 2.33 6.36
N LEU A 105 -0.08 1.27 6.90
CA LEU A 105 0.62 0.29 7.73
C LEU A 105 1.19 -0.85 6.87
N ALA A 106 0.45 -1.26 5.86
CA ALA A 106 0.83 -2.34 4.95
C ALA A 106 0.29 -2.08 3.55
N VAL A 107 1.07 -2.46 2.55
CA VAL A 107 0.71 -2.39 1.13
C VAL A 107 1.05 -3.73 0.45
N ALA A 108 0.22 -4.15 -0.50
CA ALA A 108 0.46 -5.32 -1.33
C ALA A 108 -0.05 -5.07 -2.75
N ILE A 109 0.42 -5.88 -3.69
CA ILE A 109 -0.05 -5.84 -5.07
C ILE A 109 -0.56 -7.21 -5.51
N ASN A 110 -1.56 -7.23 -6.38
CA ASN A 110 -2.10 -8.42 -7.02
C ASN A 110 -2.47 -8.12 -8.48
N ALA A 111 -2.76 -9.17 -9.25
CA ALA A 111 -3.41 -9.01 -10.54
C ALA A 111 -4.83 -8.46 -10.36
N ALA A 112 -5.34 -7.70 -11.34
CA ALA A 112 -6.63 -7.04 -11.20
C ALA A 112 -7.84 -7.99 -11.17
N ASN A 113 -7.72 -9.18 -11.75
CA ASN A 113 -8.73 -10.23 -11.69
C ASN A 113 -8.74 -10.98 -10.35
N THR A 114 -7.76 -10.74 -9.46
CA THR A 114 -7.77 -11.34 -8.12
C THR A 114 -8.90 -10.71 -7.29
N HIS A 115 -9.71 -11.58 -6.67
CA HIS A 115 -10.79 -11.14 -5.79
C HIS A 115 -10.21 -10.56 -4.49
N ASP A 116 -10.73 -9.41 -4.03
CA ASP A 116 -10.12 -8.63 -2.94
C ASP A 116 -10.08 -9.41 -1.61
N SER A 117 -11.03 -10.32 -1.39
CA SER A 117 -11.05 -11.24 -0.24
C SER A 117 -9.76 -12.03 -0.07
N LEU A 118 -9.09 -12.40 -1.18
CA LEU A 118 -7.84 -13.18 -1.17
C LEU A 118 -6.67 -12.35 -0.63
N ALA A 119 -6.72 -11.03 -0.77
CA ALA A 119 -5.66 -10.13 -0.31
C ALA A 119 -5.73 -9.84 1.19
N LEU A 120 -6.88 -10.03 1.85
CA LEU A 120 -7.04 -9.66 3.27
C LEU A 120 -6.09 -10.43 4.19
N LYS A 121 -6.03 -11.76 4.06
CA LYS A 121 -5.20 -12.58 4.95
C LYS A 121 -3.70 -12.28 4.77
N PRO A 122 -3.15 -12.25 3.55
CA PRO A 122 -1.76 -11.84 3.32
C PRO A 122 -1.47 -10.43 3.82
N LEU A 123 -2.35 -9.46 3.58
CA LEU A 123 -2.12 -8.06 3.93
C LEU A 123 -2.14 -7.81 5.44
N ILE A 124 -3.03 -8.48 6.18
CA ILE A 124 -3.00 -8.43 7.65
C ILE A 124 -1.72 -9.07 8.20
N ARG A 125 -1.25 -10.16 7.58
CA ARG A 125 0.01 -10.82 7.98
C ARG A 125 1.25 -9.98 7.65
N SER A 126 1.17 -9.10 6.65
CA SER A 126 2.30 -8.27 6.24
C SER A 126 2.44 -6.98 7.04
N ILE A 127 1.50 -6.67 7.94
CA ILE A 127 1.68 -5.57 8.91
C ILE A 127 2.95 -5.87 9.71
N PRO A 128 3.98 -5.02 9.61
CA PRO A 128 5.23 -5.28 10.30
C PRO A 128 5.02 -5.19 11.82
N PRO A 129 5.87 -5.84 12.62
CA PRO A 129 6.03 -5.48 14.02
C PRO A 129 6.48 -4.03 14.12
N ILE A 130 5.58 -3.16 14.55
CA ILE A 130 5.85 -1.74 14.78
C ILE A 130 6.06 -1.55 16.29
N ARG A 131 7.12 -0.84 16.66
CA ARG A 131 7.42 -0.50 18.06
C ARG A 131 6.25 0.27 18.67
N SER A 132 5.97 0.01 19.94
CA SER A 132 5.04 0.83 20.72
C SER A 132 5.86 1.78 21.60
N ARG A 133 5.32 2.96 21.94
CA ARG A 133 5.95 3.85 22.93
C ARG A 133 6.16 3.15 24.29
N ARG A 134 5.20 2.31 24.67
CA ARG A 134 5.25 1.45 25.87
C ARG A 134 4.72 0.05 25.51
N GLY A 135 5.37 -0.99 26.02
CA GLY A 135 4.94 -2.38 25.84
C GLY A 135 5.37 -3.04 24.51
N PRO A 136 4.83 -4.23 24.20
CA PRO A 136 5.26 -5.04 23.07
C PRO A 136 4.96 -4.39 21.71
N GLN A 137 5.68 -4.84 20.67
CA GLN A 137 5.44 -4.42 19.30
C GLN A 137 4.00 -4.74 18.86
N ARG A 138 3.33 -3.77 18.25
CA ARG A 138 1.98 -3.95 17.70
C ARG A 138 2.05 -4.44 16.26
N ARG A 139 1.23 -5.45 15.97
CA ARG A 139 1.08 -6.08 14.64
C ARG A 139 -0.37 -6.15 14.16
N ARG A 140 -1.32 -5.73 15.00
CA ARG A 140 -2.75 -5.89 14.74
C ARG A 140 -3.53 -4.66 15.19
N PRO A 141 -4.51 -4.21 14.39
CA PRO A 141 -5.47 -3.19 14.83
C PRO A 141 -6.53 -3.78 15.76
N ALA A 142 -7.15 -2.94 16.58
CA ALA A 142 -8.30 -3.36 17.39
C ALA A 142 -9.54 -3.62 16.50
N LYS A 143 -9.75 -2.76 15.49
CA LYS A 143 -10.89 -2.82 14.55
C LYS A 143 -10.39 -2.72 13.11
N LEU A 144 -10.96 -3.55 12.22
CA LEU A 144 -10.70 -3.44 10.78
C LEU A 144 -12.00 -3.09 10.04
N HIS A 145 -11.99 -1.95 9.36
CA HIS A 145 -13.05 -1.51 8.47
C HIS A 145 -12.71 -1.92 7.03
N GLY A 146 -13.69 -2.45 6.31
CA GLY A 146 -13.51 -2.86 4.93
C GLY A 146 -14.84 -2.89 4.20
N ASP A 147 -14.77 -2.90 2.87
CA ASP A 147 -15.96 -2.92 2.04
C ASP A 147 -16.64 -4.30 1.96
N LYS A 148 -17.71 -4.33 1.17
CA LYS A 148 -18.52 -5.54 0.90
C LYS A 148 -17.72 -6.64 0.18
N GLY A 149 -16.62 -6.29 -0.48
CA GLY A 149 -15.70 -7.24 -1.13
C GLY A 149 -15.02 -8.17 -0.13
N TYR A 150 -14.90 -7.76 1.14
CA TYR A 150 -14.27 -8.56 2.19
C TYR A 150 -15.25 -9.34 3.08
N ASP A 151 -16.56 -9.17 2.90
CA ASP A 151 -17.58 -9.76 3.76
C ASP A 151 -17.81 -11.25 3.47
N TYR A 152 -16.96 -12.09 4.05
CA TYR A 152 -17.09 -13.55 4.05
C TYR A 152 -16.97 -14.11 5.47
N PRO A 153 -17.74 -15.15 5.84
CA PRO A 153 -17.69 -15.76 7.17
C PRO A 153 -16.28 -16.18 7.59
N HIS A 154 -15.53 -16.83 6.68
CA HIS A 154 -14.17 -17.28 6.96
C HIS A 154 -13.17 -16.13 7.18
N LEU A 155 -13.38 -14.95 6.58
CA LEU A 155 -12.55 -13.77 6.81
C LEU A 155 -12.88 -13.11 8.15
N ARG A 156 -14.16 -13.07 8.53
CA ARG A 156 -14.59 -12.59 9.86
C ARG A 156 -14.04 -13.50 10.96
N ALA A 157 -14.12 -14.82 10.78
CA ALA A 157 -13.55 -15.79 11.71
C ALA A 157 -12.03 -15.62 11.86
N PHE A 158 -11.31 -15.45 10.75
CA PHE A 158 -9.88 -15.17 10.77
C PHE A 158 -9.50 -13.86 11.48
N LEU A 159 -10.29 -12.81 11.32
CA LEU A 159 -10.05 -11.54 12.04
C LEU A 159 -10.29 -11.72 13.54
N ARG A 160 -11.39 -12.39 13.92
CA ARG A 160 -11.71 -12.68 15.32
C ARG A 160 -10.68 -13.58 16.00
N SER A 161 -10.18 -14.61 15.32
CA SER A 161 -9.10 -15.47 15.87
C SER A 161 -7.79 -14.72 16.10
N ARG A 162 -7.63 -13.56 15.45
CA ARG A 162 -6.52 -12.63 15.65
C ARG A 162 -6.83 -11.54 16.67
N GLY A 163 -7.99 -11.55 17.33
CA GLY A 163 -8.44 -10.50 18.24
C GLY A 163 -8.75 -9.17 17.53
N ILE A 164 -9.07 -9.19 16.24
CA ILE A 164 -9.41 -8.02 15.43
C ILE A 164 -10.93 -8.00 15.22
N ILE A 165 -11.60 -6.92 15.61
CA ILE A 165 -13.04 -6.78 15.43
C ILE A 165 -13.36 -6.43 13.95
N PRO A 166 -14.10 -7.27 13.22
CA PRO A 166 -14.39 -7.04 11.81
C PRO A 166 -15.58 -6.11 11.60
N HIS A 167 -15.33 -4.87 11.18
CA HIS A 167 -16.33 -3.91 10.71
C HIS A 167 -16.40 -3.90 9.18
N LEU A 168 -16.77 -5.06 8.61
CA LEU A 168 -16.95 -5.23 7.17
C LEU A 168 -18.41 -4.96 6.78
N THR A 169 -18.63 -4.22 5.69
CA THR A 169 -19.97 -3.94 5.16
C THR A 169 -20.65 -5.24 4.73
N ARG A 170 -21.86 -5.50 5.25
CA ARG A 170 -22.58 -6.74 4.91
C ARG A 170 -22.97 -6.79 3.44
N ARG A 171 -22.80 -7.96 2.81
CA ARG A 171 -23.35 -8.23 1.47
C ARG A 171 -24.88 -8.22 1.52
N GLY A 172 -25.51 -7.45 0.63
CA GLY A 172 -26.97 -7.39 0.47
C GLY A 172 -27.67 -6.20 1.13
N ILE A 173 -26.98 -5.44 1.99
CA ILE A 173 -27.55 -4.25 2.66
C ILE A 173 -27.12 -2.98 1.91
N LYS A 174 -28.09 -2.17 1.45
CA LYS A 174 -27.85 -0.93 0.65
C LYS A 174 -27.30 0.25 1.47
N SER A 175 -27.45 0.24 2.79
CA SER A 175 -27.06 1.37 3.65
C SER A 175 -25.56 1.33 4.02
N SER A 176 -24.75 2.15 3.35
CA SER A 176 -23.32 2.37 3.63
C SER A 176 -23.04 3.64 4.45
N ARG A 177 -24.08 4.39 4.85
CA ARG A 177 -24.00 5.78 5.36
C ARG A 177 -23.11 5.94 6.61
N ARG A 178 -23.06 4.94 7.51
CA ARG A 178 -22.21 4.97 8.73
C ARG A 178 -20.75 4.55 8.48
N LEU A 179 -20.47 3.79 7.42
CA LEU A 179 -19.13 3.27 7.09
C LEU A 179 -18.36 4.17 6.10
N GLY A 180 -19.05 4.92 5.24
CA GLY A 180 -18.42 5.89 4.33
C GLY A 180 -17.53 6.90 5.07
N ARG A 181 -17.91 7.31 6.28
CA ARG A 181 -17.12 8.21 7.14
C ARG A 181 -15.72 7.67 7.49
N HIS A 182 -15.56 6.34 7.57
CA HIS A 182 -14.29 5.70 7.93
C HIS A 182 -13.56 5.12 6.73
N ARG A 183 -14.27 4.77 5.65
CA ARG A 183 -13.67 4.37 4.37
C ARG A 183 -12.93 5.53 3.69
N TRP A 184 -13.42 6.76 3.84
CA TRP A 184 -12.78 7.92 3.24
C TRP A 184 -11.29 8.08 3.63
N VAL A 185 -10.87 7.60 4.81
CA VAL A 185 -9.46 7.66 5.23
C VAL A 185 -8.54 6.84 4.31
N VAL A 186 -8.95 5.61 3.99
CA VAL A 186 -8.15 4.73 3.13
C VAL A 186 -8.23 5.16 1.67
N GLU A 187 -9.40 5.65 1.21
CA GLU A 187 -9.55 6.25 -0.12
C GLU A 187 -8.69 7.51 -0.29
N ARG A 188 -8.65 8.39 0.72
CA ARG A 188 -7.78 9.57 0.72
C ARG A 188 -6.30 9.17 0.66
N THR A 189 -5.92 8.12 1.37
CA THR A 189 -4.55 7.60 1.33
C THR A 189 -4.22 7.01 -0.04
N ALA A 190 -5.18 6.35 -0.70
CA ALA A 190 -5.03 5.92 -2.08
C ALA A 190 -4.80 7.11 -3.03
N SER A 191 -5.48 8.24 -2.83
CA SER A 191 -5.20 9.49 -3.56
C SER A 191 -3.81 10.06 -3.26
N TRP A 192 -3.32 9.97 -2.01
CA TRP A 192 -1.95 10.36 -1.69
C TRP A 192 -0.89 9.46 -2.33
N LEU A 193 -1.15 8.14 -2.39
CA LEU A 193 -0.31 7.20 -3.13
C LEU A 193 -0.27 7.56 -4.62
N ALA A 194 -1.43 7.91 -5.21
CA ALA A 194 -1.50 8.38 -6.59
C ALA A 194 -0.69 9.66 -6.82
N GLY A 195 -0.53 10.52 -5.80
CA GLY A 195 0.38 11.68 -5.87
C GLY A 195 1.83 11.34 -6.27
N CYS A 196 2.27 10.10 -6.08
CA CYS A 196 3.47 9.59 -6.75
C CYS A 196 3.12 9.23 -8.19
N ARG A 197 3.45 10.11 -9.14
CA ARG A 197 3.04 10.00 -10.55
C ARG A 197 3.46 8.68 -11.21
N ARG A 198 4.52 8.02 -10.70
CA ARG A 198 4.93 6.69 -11.16
C ARG A 198 3.86 5.62 -10.95
N LEU A 199 2.94 5.80 -10.00
CA LEU A 199 1.84 4.88 -9.71
C LEU A 199 0.57 5.16 -10.53
N HIS A 200 0.47 6.29 -11.25
CA HIS A 200 -0.69 6.58 -12.11
C HIS A 200 -0.90 5.51 -13.19
N ARG A 201 0.21 4.98 -13.72
CA ARG A 201 0.21 3.92 -14.72
C ARG A 201 1.43 3.05 -14.47
N ARG A 202 1.21 1.74 -14.34
CA ARG A 202 2.29 0.77 -14.17
C ARG A 202 2.97 0.55 -15.51
N TYR A 203 4.26 0.92 -15.58
CA TYR A 203 5.12 0.65 -16.74
C TYR A 203 6.07 -0.53 -16.48
N GLU A 204 6.22 -0.92 -15.22
CA GLU A 204 7.10 -1.97 -14.74
C GLU A 204 6.50 -3.35 -15.08
N ARG A 205 7.20 -4.13 -15.91
CA ARG A 205 6.81 -5.52 -16.19
C ARG A 205 6.98 -6.43 -14.98
N ARG A 206 8.01 -6.18 -14.17
CA ARG A 206 8.25 -6.96 -12.96
C ARG A 206 7.39 -6.45 -11.79
N ALA A 207 6.70 -7.38 -11.14
CA ALA A 207 5.85 -7.06 -9.98
C ALA A 207 6.64 -6.51 -8.78
N ASP A 208 7.86 -7.00 -8.54
CA ASP A 208 8.71 -6.55 -7.43
C ASP A 208 9.11 -5.07 -7.56
N HIS A 209 9.42 -4.60 -8.77
CA HIS A 209 9.68 -3.19 -9.05
C HIS A 209 8.43 -2.34 -8.79
N PHE A 210 7.26 -2.80 -9.25
CA PHE A 210 6.01 -2.07 -9.01
C PHE A 210 5.68 -2.01 -7.51
N ALA A 211 5.78 -3.13 -6.79
CA ALA A 211 5.60 -3.18 -5.34
C ALA A 211 6.58 -2.25 -4.60
N SER A 212 7.81 -2.13 -5.12
CA SER A 212 8.82 -1.23 -4.56
C SER A 212 8.45 0.24 -4.71
N PHE A 213 7.88 0.65 -5.85
CA PHE A 213 7.34 2.00 -6.01
C PHE A 213 6.15 2.26 -5.06
N VAL A 214 5.28 1.28 -4.85
CA VAL A 214 4.17 1.40 -3.88
C VAL A 214 4.72 1.56 -2.46
N ALA A 215 5.74 0.78 -2.09
CA ALA A 215 6.40 0.89 -0.78
C ALA A 215 7.13 2.24 -0.60
N ILE A 216 7.76 2.77 -1.65
CA ILE A 216 8.36 4.12 -1.64
C ILE A 216 7.26 5.17 -1.38
N ALA A 217 6.13 5.09 -2.09
CA ALA A 217 5.03 6.03 -1.89
C ALA A 217 4.49 5.99 -0.45
N ALA A 218 4.30 4.79 0.11
CA ALA A 218 3.89 4.61 1.51
C ALA A 218 4.93 5.19 2.51
N ALA A 219 6.22 4.98 2.24
CA ALA A 219 7.31 5.56 3.01
C ALA A 219 7.31 7.10 2.93
N LEU A 220 7.09 7.69 1.76
CA LEU A 220 7.04 9.14 1.59
C LEU A 220 5.85 9.77 2.33
N ILE A 221 4.69 9.11 2.34
CA ILE A 221 3.53 9.55 3.15
C ILE A 221 3.91 9.56 4.64
N SER A 222 4.51 8.48 5.12
CA SER A 222 4.95 8.35 6.52
C SER A 222 6.02 9.39 6.88
N TYR A 223 6.98 9.63 5.98
CA TYR A 223 8.03 10.63 6.17
C TYR A 223 7.46 12.05 6.28
N ARG A 224 6.54 12.44 5.38
CA ARG A 224 5.90 13.77 5.43
C ARG A 224 5.11 13.99 6.72
N ARG A 225 4.56 12.93 7.31
CA ARG A 225 3.87 13.02 8.61
C ARG A 225 4.87 13.20 9.76
N LEU A 226 6.04 12.57 9.66
CA LEU A 226 7.09 12.63 10.67
C LEU A 226 7.80 13.99 10.71
N THR A 227 7.88 14.69 9.57
CA THR A 227 8.55 16.00 9.48
C THR A 227 7.62 17.20 9.67
N LYS A 228 6.33 16.95 9.91
CA LYS A 228 5.40 17.96 10.40
C LYS A 228 5.45 17.98 11.92
#